data_AF-A0A9W9YM02-F1
#
_entry.id   AF-A0A9W9YM02-F1
#
_cell.length_a   1.000
_cell.length_b   1.000
_cell.length_c   1.000
_cell.angle_alpha   90.00
_cell.angle_beta   90.00
_cell.angle_gamma   90.00
#
_symmetry.space_group_name_H-M   'P 1'
#
loop_
_entity.id
_entity.type
_entity.pdbx_description
1 polymer ?
#
loop_
_entity_poly.entity_id
_entity_poly.type
_entity_poly.pdbx_seq_one_letter_code
_entity_poly.pdbx_strand_id
1 'polypeptide(L)'
;MAESKDEVQGVADLLAKTKVEQVNVVSFKGKSFKLNSADDAVEVVNAIKASKDVQALCLEGNTIGVEAAEAIGGALAARPEFERALWSDIFTGRLRSEIPLALGHLSDGVHHSECKTCGAGSK
;
A
#
# COMPACT_ATOMS: atom_id res chain seq x y z
N MET A 1 -22.07 9.29 48.45
CA MET A 1 -22.45 9.47 47.04
C MET A 1 -21.56 8.55 46.24
N ALA A 2 -22.13 7.49 45.67
CA ALA A 2 -21.41 6.47 44.93
C ALA A 2 -21.68 6.75 43.45
N GLU A 3 -20.68 7.28 42.75
CA GLU A 3 -20.77 7.55 41.30
C GLU A 3 -19.69 6.74 40.58
N SER A 4 -20.20 5.75 39.85
CA SER A 4 -19.78 5.22 38.55
C SER A 4 -18.28 5.23 38.22
N LYS A 5 -17.59 4.17 38.62
CA LYS A 5 -16.23 3.82 38.14
C LYS A 5 -16.24 2.68 37.11
N ASP A 6 -17.41 2.16 36.75
CA ASP A 6 -17.55 0.88 36.04
C ASP A 6 -17.73 1.02 34.50
N GLU A 7 -18.13 2.19 34.00
CA GLU A 7 -18.41 2.38 32.56
C GLU A 7 -17.13 2.50 31.71
N VAL A 8 -15.99 2.88 32.31
CA VAL A 8 -14.72 3.06 31.57
C VAL A 8 -14.01 1.73 31.30
N GLN A 9 -14.28 0.67 32.08
CA GLN A 9 -13.65 -0.64 31.87
C GLN A 9 -14.37 -1.46 30.79
N GLY A 10 -15.70 -1.29 30.63
CA GLY A 10 -16.47 -1.96 29.57
C GLY A 10 -16.09 -1.52 28.16
N VAL A 11 -15.79 -0.22 27.97
CA VAL A 11 -15.35 0.30 26.66
C VAL A 11 -13.96 -0.20 26.26
N ALA A 12 -13.08 -0.51 27.20
CA ALA A 12 -11.76 -1.07 26.92
C ALA A 12 -11.83 -2.54 26.45
N ASP A 13 -12.71 -3.35 27.04
CA ASP A 13 -12.94 -4.74 26.61
C ASP A 13 -13.61 -4.82 25.22
N LEU A 14 -14.50 -3.86 24.91
CA LEU A 14 -15.12 -3.72 23.59
C LEU A 14 -14.10 -3.27 22.52
N LEU A 15 -13.15 -2.40 22.86
CA LEU A 15 -12.02 -2.07 21.97
C LEU A 15 -11.11 -3.27 21.73
N ALA A 16 -10.88 -4.12 22.75
CA ALA A 16 -10.07 -5.33 22.59
C ALA A 16 -10.77 -6.42 21.75
N LYS A 17 -12.11 -6.45 21.74
CA LYS A 17 -12.94 -7.34 20.91
C LYS A 17 -13.12 -6.86 19.48
N THR A 18 -12.81 -5.61 19.16
CA THR A 18 -12.58 -5.25 17.78
C THR A 18 -11.26 -5.90 17.39
N LYS A 19 -11.36 -7.07 16.77
CA LYS A 19 -10.30 -7.59 15.92
C LYS A 19 -10.18 -6.54 14.83
N VAL A 20 -9.38 -5.50 15.10
CA VAL A 20 -8.81 -4.70 14.03
C VAL A 20 -8.14 -5.77 13.20
N GLU A 21 -8.76 -6.08 12.07
CA GLU A 21 -8.15 -6.88 11.03
C GLU A 21 -6.75 -6.29 10.96
N GLN A 22 -5.73 -7.06 11.32
CA GLN A 22 -4.35 -6.58 11.35
C GLN A 22 -3.94 -6.45 9.89
N VAL A 23 -4.56 -5.50 9.20
CA VAL A 23 -4.28 -5.14 7.83
C VAL A 23 -2.86 -4.65 7.91
N ASN A 24 -1.93 -5.48 7.45
CA ASN A 24 -0.54 -5.15 7.52
C ASN A 24 -0.30 -4.09 6.43
N VAL A 25 -0.44 -2.85 6.90
CA VAL A 25 -0.42 -1.63 6.11
C VAL A 25 1.01 -1.14 6.06
N VAL A 26 1.58 -1.14 4.86
CA VAL A 26 2.87 -0.52 4.64
C VAL A 26 2.63 0.97 4.39
N SER A 27 2.98 1.81 5.36
CA SER A 27 2.75 3.25 5.27
C SER A 27 4.05 4.03 5.07
N PHE A 28 4.10 4.80 3.97
CA PHE A 28 5.14 5.78 3.67
C PHE A 28 4.58 7.21 3.68
N LYS A 29 3.47 7.43 4.40
CA LYS A 29 2.76 8.70 4.44
C LYS A 29 3.64 9.84 4.93
N GLY A 30 3.57 10.98 4.26
CA GLY A 30 4.14 12.26 4.74
C GLY A 30 5.66 12.35 4.67
N LYS A 31 6.35 11.37 4.07
CA LYS A 31 7.80 11.47 3.85
C LYS A 31 8.17 12.35 2.65
N SER A 32 7.20 12.81 1.86
CA SER A 32 7.42 13.64 0.66
C SER A 32 8.47 13.05 -0.28
N PHE A 33 8.55 11.73 -0.33
CA PHE A 33 9.56 11.02 -1.10
C PHE A 33 9.27 11.19 -2.58
N LYS A 34 10.35 11.46 -3.33
CA LYS A 34 10.29 11.68 -4.77
C LYS A 34 10.68 10.40 -5.49
N LEU A 35 9.75 9.45 -5.47
CA LEU A 35 9.79 8.16 -6.17
C LEU A 35 9.74 8.36 -7.69
N ASN A 36 10.78 8.98 -8.27
CA ASN A 36 10.88 9.25 -9.70
C ASN A 36 11.42 8.05 -10.48
N SER A 37 12.35 7.31 -9.86
CA SER A 37 13.12 6.25 -10.50
C SER A 37 12.84 4.91 -9.84
N ALA A 38 13.15 3.83 -10.55
CA ALA A 38 13.04 2.47 -10.05
C ALA A 38 13.84 2.26 -8.74
N ASP A 39 14.99 2.91 -8.58
CA ASP A 39 15.85 2.74 -7.40
C ASP A 39 15.18 3.19 -6.09
N ASP A 40 14.47 4.32 -6.10
CA ASP A 40 13.72 4.82 -4.94
C ASP A 40 12.51 3.92 -4.66
N ALA A 41 11.87 3.43 -5.73
CA ALA A 41 10.77 2.48 -5.62
C ALA A 41 11.22 1.11 -5.12
N VAL A 42 12.47 0.70 -5.34
CA VAL A 42 13.02 -0.55 -4.80
C VAL A 42 12.98 -0.55 -3.27
N GLU A 43 13.18 0.59 -2.60
CA GLU A 43 13.07 0.66 -1.14
C GLU A 43 11.63 0.34 -0.69
N VAL A 44 10.64 0.96 -1.33
CA VAL A 44 9.21 0.71 -1.07
C VAL A 44 8.84 -0.73 -1.39
N VAL A 45 9.27 -1.23 -2.55
CA VAL A 45 9.08 -2.62 -2.99
C VAL A 45 9.72 -3.60 -2.04
N ASN A 46 10.92 -3.32 -1.52
CA ASN A 46 11.60 -4.19 -0.58
C ASN A 46 10.88 -4.19 0.77
N ALA A 47 10.38 -3.05 1.24
CA ALA A 47 9.53 -2.99 2.42
C ALA A 47 8.22 -3.79 2.24
N ILE A 48 7.61 -3.72 1.05
CA ILE A 48 6.43 -4.52 0.68
C ILE A 48 6.79 -6.01 0.65
N LYS A 49 7.97 -6.37 0.11
CA LYS A 49 8.42 -7.77 0.00
C LYS A 49 8.85 -8.37 1.35
N ALA A 50 9.48 -7.57 2.21
CA ALA A 50 9.87 -7.96 3.56
C ALA A 50 8.65 -8.20 4.45
N SER A 51 7.56 -7.51 4.17
CA SER A 51 6.27 -7.70 4.81
C SER A 51 5.56 -8.92 4.19
N LYS A 52 5.13 -9.89 5.02
CA LYS A 52 4.51 -11.13 4.53
C LYS A 52 3.07 -10.92 4.00
N ASP A 53 2.26 -10.18 4.74
CA ASP A 53 0.83 -9.98 4.47
C ASP A 53 0.52 -8.52 4.14
N VAL A 54 1.11 -7.94 3.07
CA VAL A 54 0.78 -6.54 2.74
C VAL A 54 -0.62 -6.46 2.16
N GLN A 55 -1.58 -6.09 3.02
CA GLN A 55 -2.97 -5.92 2.62
C GLN A 55 -3.29 -4.50 2.20
N ALA A 56 -2.54 -3.50 2.70
CA ALA A 56 -2.70 -2.12 2.25
C ALA A 56 -1.36 -1.39 2.09
N LEU A 57 -1.31 -0.46 1.14
CA LEU A 57 -0.13 0.36 0.86
C LEU A 57 -0.53 1.83 0.85
N CYS A 58 -0.02 2.59 1.83
CA CYS A 58 -0.19 4.04 1.90
C CYS A 58 1.03 4.75 1.32
N LEU A 59 0.85 5.38 0.17
CA LEU A 59 1.86 6.25 -0.46
C LEU A 59 1.45 7.72 -0.43
N GLU A 60 0.48 8.08 0.41
CA GLU A 60 -0.07 9.43 0.51
C GLU A 60 1.01 10.51 0.73
N GLY A 61 0.98 11.53 -0.13
CA GLY A 61 1.90 12.67 -0.08
C GLY A 61 3.32 12.38 -0.57
N ASN A 62 3.51 11.34 -1.39
CA ASN A 62 4.78 11.08 -2.10
C ASN A 62 4.59 11.26 -3.60
N THR A 63 5.65 11.63 -4.33
CA THR A 63 5.57 11.79 -5.78
C THR A 63 5.99 10.51 -6.49
N ILE A 64 5.04 9.81 -7.13
CA ILE A 64 5.30 8.60 -7.90
C ILE A 64 5.56 8.95 -9.38
N GLY A 65 6.64 8.43 -9.94
CA GLY A 65 6.99 8.47 -11.36
C GLY A 65 6.60 7.18 -12.08
N VAL A 66 6.69 7.19 -13.40
CA VAL A 66 6.33 6.04 -14.25
C VAL A 66 7.18 4.81 -13.91
N GLU A 67 8.50 4.97 -13.79
CA GLU A 67 9.41 3.88 -13.45
C GLU A 67 9.15 3.33 -12.03
N ALA A 68 8.86 4.22 -11.09
CA ALA A 68 8.53 3.81 -9.72
C ALA A 68 7.19 3.07 -9.64
N ALA A 69 6.18 3.53 -10.39
CA ALA A 69 4.89 2.87 -10.53
C ALA A 69 5.02 1.46 -11.10
N GLU A 70 5.87 1.27 -12.11
CA GLU A 70 6.17 -0.06 -12.67
C GLU A 70 6.79 -1.00 -11.63
N ALA A 71 7.80 -0.53 -10.90
CA ALA A 71 8.45 -1.33 -9.86
C ALA A 71 7.48 -1.71 -8.71
N ILE A 72 6.68 -0.75 -8.25
CA ILE A 72 5.66 -0.98 -7.20
C ILE A 72 4.58 -1.92 -7.71
N GLY A 73 4.07 -1.72 -8.93
CA GLY A 73 3.09 -2.58 -9.57
C GLY A 73 3.56 -4.03 -9.66
N GLY A 74 4.80 -4.25 -10.09
CA GLY A 74 5.40 -5.60 -10.15
C GLY A 74 5.57 -6.26 -8.78
N ALA A 75 5.78 -5.49 -7.72
CA ALA A 75 5.83 -6.01 -6.35
C ALA A 75 4.45 -6.35 -5.80
N LEU A 76 3.44 -5.54 -6.14
CA LEU A 76 2.04 -5.77 -5.78
C LEU A 76 1.49 -7.00 -6.50
N ALA A 77 1.83 -7.21 -7.77
CA ALA A 77 1.46 -8.41 -8.53
C ALA A 77 1.86 -9.72 -7.84
N ALA A 78 2.95 -9.71 -7.06
CA ALA A 78 3.40 -10.87 -6.30
C ALA A 78 2.66 -11.08 -4.96
N ARG A 79 1.75 -10.18 -4.59
CA ARG A 79 1.06 -10.14 -3.29
C ARG A 79 -0.45 -10.25 -3.49
N PRO A 80 -1.01 -11.47 -3.51
CA PRO A 80 -2.44 -11.68 -3.74
C PRO A 80 -3.33 -11.24 -2.58
N GLU A 81 -2.73 -10.94 -1.42
CA GLU A 81 -3.44 -10.44 -0.24
C GLU A 81 -3.62 -8.92 -0.26
N PHE A 82 -3.06 -8.25 -1.28
CA PHE A 82 -3.18 -6.82 -1.44
C PHE A 82 -4.60 -6.42 -1.81
N GLU A 83 -5.25 -5.65 -0.93
CA GLU A 83 -6.67 -5.32 -1.06
C GLU A 83 -6.91 -3.81 -1.16
N ARG A 84 -6.01 -2.98 -0.58
CA ARG A 84 -6.22 -1.52 -0.51
C ARG A 84 -4.98 -0.71 -0.90
N ALA A 85 -5.15 0.07 -1.97
CA ALA A 85 -4.20 1.09 -2.38
C ALA A 85 -4.62 2.48 -1.86
N LEU A 86 -3.82 3.06 -0.97
CA LEU A 86 -4.03 4.41 -0.43
C LEU A 86 -3.05 5.39 -1.10
N TRP A 87 -3.43 5.84 -2.29
CA TRP A 87 -2.64 6.68 -3.18
C TRP A 87 -3.18 8.10 -3.30
N SER A 88 -3.52 8.72 -2.17
CA SER A 88 -3.94 10.13 -2.18
C SER A 88 -2.76 11.03 -2.53
N ASP A 89 -2.98 12.00 -3.42
CA ASP A 89 -2.00 13.06 -3.70
C ASP A 89 -0.63 12.54 -4.21
N ILE A 90 -0.61 11.40 -4.92
CA ILE A 90 0.66 10.80 -5.37
C ILE A 90 1.29 11.45 -6.61
N PHE A 91 0.56 12.38 -7.24
CA PHE A 91 0.96 13.07 -8.48
C PHE A 91 1.10 14.58 -8.27
N THR A 92 1.58 15.00 -7.10
CA THR A 92 1.83 16.42 -6.80
C THR A 92 2.81 17.04 -7.79
N GLY A 93 2.32 17.91 -8.68
CA GLY A 93 3.17 18.69 -9.59
C GLY A 93 3.73 17.92 -10.79
N ARG A 94 3.18 16.76 -11.14
CA ARG A 94 3.59 15.96 -12.31
C ARG A 94 2.89 16.38 -13.61
N LEU A 95 3.51 16.06 -14.74
CA LEU A 95 2.96 16.28 -16.07
C LEU A 95 1.74 15.38 -16.29
N ARG A 96 0.67 15.96 -16.85
CA ARG A 96 -0.58 15.23 -17.17
C ARG A 96 -0.35 14.03 -18.10
N SER A 97 0.71 14.05 -18.90
CA SER A 97 1.08 12.96 -19.82
C SER A 97 1.67 11.74 -19.10
N GLU A 98 2.24 11.91 -17.90
CA GLU A 98 2.88 10.81 -17.15
C GLU A 98 1.93 10.12 -16.18
N ILE A 99 0.89 10.82 -15.71
CA ILE A 99 -0.15 10.29 -14.83
C ILE A 99 -0.81 9.01 -15.39
N PRO A 100 -1.30 8.96 -16.65
CA PRO A 100 -1.94 7.76 -17.17
C PRO A 100 -0.98 6.58 -17.35
N LEU A 101 0.30 6.85 -17.66
CA LEU A 101 1.33 5.80 -17.76
C LEU A 101 1.57 5.15 -16.40
N ALA A 102 1.86 5.96 -15.38
CA ALA A 102 2.07 5.47 -14.02
C ALA A 102 0.83 4.74 -13.47
N LEU A 103 -0.38 5.27 -13.70
CA LEU A 103 -1.61 4.64 -13.28
C LEU A 103 -1.87 3.30 -14.00
N GLY A 104 -1.51 3.20 -15.28
CA GLY A 104 -1.58 1.97 -16.06
C GLY A 104 -0.74 0.86 -15.43
N HIS A 105 0.53 1.15 -15.12
CA HIS A 105 1.43 0.18 -14.46
C HIS A 105 0.93 -0.24 -13.07
N LEU A 106 0.44 0.72 -12.28
CA LEU A 106 -0.12 0.44 -10.97
C LEU A 106 -1.39 -0.41 -11.06
N SER A 107 -2.29 -0.09 -11.99
CA SER A 107 -3.53 -0.83 -12.23
C SER A 107 -3.25 -2.25 -12.71
N ASP A 108 -2.27 -2.42 -13.59
CA ASP A 108 -1.84 -3.74 -14.09
C ASP A 108 -1.31 -4.60 -12.94
N GLY A 109 -0.47 -4.04 -12.07
CA GLY A 109 0.04 -4.72 -10.88
C GLY A 109 -1.05 -5.20 -9.92
N VAL A 110 -2.08 -4.38 -9.68
CA VAL A 110 -3.23 -4.74 -8.82
C VAL A 110 -4.16 -5.74 -9.51
N HIS A 111 -4.35 -5.65 -10.83
CA HIS A 111 -5.10 -6.68 -11.55
C HIS A 111 -4.39 -8.04 -11.52
N HIS A 112 -3.06 -8.02 -11.59
CA HIS A 112 -2.25 -9.22 -11.54
C HIS A 112 -2.17 -9.85 -10.15
N SER A 113 -2.35 -9.08 -9.06
CA SER A 113 -2.35 -9.65 -7.70
C SER A 113 -3.50 -10.62 -7.46
N GLU A 114 -4.67 -10.43 -8.09
CA GLU A 114 -5.80 -11.37 -8.00
C GLU A 114 -5.58 -12.68 -8.81
N CYS A 115 -4.52 -12.74 -9.64
CA CYS A 115 -4.31 -13.88 -10.52
C CYS A 115 -3.66 -15.05 -9.79
N LYS A 116 -4.50 -15.96 -9.28
CA LYS A 116 -4.10 -17.28 -8.77
C LYS A 116 -3.53 -18.25 -9.84
N THR A 117 -3.24 -17.82 -11.06
CA THR A 117 -2.97 -18.78 -12.14
C THR A 117 -1.55 -18.71 -12.72
N CYS A 118 -0.89 -19.86 -12.58
CA CYS A 118 -0.02 -20.53 -13.53
C CYS A 118 1.29 -19.84 -13.93
N GLY A 119 2.38 -20.54 -13.62
CA GLY A 119 3.73 -20.14 -13.93
C GLY A 119 3.97 -19.83 -15.42
N ALA A 120 4.84 -18.86 -15.63
CA ALA A 120 5.69 -18.79 -16.80
C ALA A 120 7.08 -18.45 -16.29
N GLY A 121 7.92 -19.48 -16.15
CA GLY A 121 9.35 -19.26 -16.26
C GLY A 121 9.66 -18.71 -17.65
N SER A 122 10.59 -17.77 -17.73
CA SER A 122 11.38 -17.36 -18.92
C SER A 122 12.25 -16.19 -18.46
N LYS A 123 13.57 -16.24 -18.39
CA LYS A 123 14.60 -17.13 -18.94
C LYS A 123 15.76 -17.28 -17.97
#